data_AF-W1YBY2-F1
#
_entry.id   AF-W1YBY2-F1
#
_cell.length_a   1.000
_cell.length_b   1.000
_cell.length_c   1.000
_cell.angle_alpha   90.00
_cell.angle_beta   90.00
_cell.angle_gamma   90.00
#
_symmetry.space_group_name_H-M   'P 1'
#
loop_
_entity.id
_entity.type
_entity.pdbx_description
1 polymer ?
#
loop_
_entity_poly.entity_id
_entity_poly.type
_entity_poly.pdbx_seq_one_letter_code
_entity_poly.pdbx_strand_id
1 'polypeptide(L)' 'GGAGTKSSGNREFVPNLARAAVASGVDGLFFEVHDNPEEALSDGPNMLYLDQFEAVLRDLVAIDKIVKG' A
#
# COMPACT_ATOMS: atom_id res chain seq x y z
N GLY A 1 -11.75 12.55 11.66
CA GLY A 1 -10.51 12.40 10.87
C GLY A 1 -10.47 13.46 9.78
N GLY A 2 -9.60 13.34 8.78
CA GLY A 2 -9.45 14.33 7.69
C GLY A 2 -10.68 14.53 6.79
N ALA A 3 -11.70 13.67 6.90
CA ALA A 3 -12.98 13.78 6.18
C ALA A 3 -14.16 14.10 7.12
N GLY A 4 -13.91 14.80 8.24
CA GLY A 4 -14.92 15.12 9.25
C GLY A 4 -15.14 13.94 10.20
N THR A 5 -16.10 13.06 9.89
CA THR A 5 -16.50 11.94 10.77
C THR A 5 -15.64 10.69 10.63
N LYS A 6 -14.82 10.59 9.57
CA LYS A 6 -13.91 9.47 9.29
C LYS A 6 -12.51 9.93 8.90
N SER A 7 -11.57 9.00 8.86
CA SER A 7 -10.22 9.25 8.34
C SER A 7 -10.25 9.37 6.81
N SER A 8 -9.42 10.27 6.28
CA SER A 8 -9.16 10.36 4.84
C SER A 8 -7.94 9.51 4.48
N GLY A 9 -7.61 9.45 3.19
CA GLY A 9 -6.48 8.69 2.69
C GLY A 9 -6.13 9.08 1.26
N ASN A 10 -4.89 8.80 0.87
CA ASN A 10 -4.35 9.05 -0.47
C ASN A 10 -3.67 7.78 -0.96
N ARG A 11 -4.47 6.80 -1.37
CA ARG A 11 -3.98 5.49 -1.84
C ARG A 11 -2.96 5.61 -2.99
N GLU A 12 -3.02 6.68 -3.79
CA GLU A 12 -2.11 6.93 -4.90
C GLU A 12 -0.64 7.02 -4.47
N PHE A 13 -0.36 7.35 -3.21
CA PHE A 13 0.99 7.40 -2.69
C PHE A 13 1.49 6.06 -2.14
N VAL A 14 0.61 5.09 -1.91
CA VAL A 14 0.96 3.80 -1.28
C VAL A 14 2.08 3.08 -2.05
N PRO A 15 2.04 2.93 -3.40
CA PRO A 15 3.11 2.23 -4.11
C PRO A 15 4.47 2.92 -3.96
N ASN A 16 4.51 4.25 -4.01
CA ASN A 16 5.76 5.00 -3.89
C ASN A 16 6.35 4.93 -2.47
N LEU A 17 5.50 5.06 -1.45
CA LEU A 17 5.92 4.96 -0.06
C LEU A 17 6.38 3.54 0.29
N ALA A 18 5.69 2.51 -0.20
CA ALA A 18 6.09 1.12 -0.03
C ALA A 18 7.47 0.85 -0.65
N ARG A 19 7.71 1.34 -1.89
CA ARG A 19 9.03 1.22 -2.53
C ARG A 19 10.12 1.90 -1.72
N ALA A 20 9.86 3.09 -1.16
CA ALA A 20 10.81 3.79 -0.30
C ALA A 20 11.11 3.01 1.00
N ALA A 21 10.08 2.40 1.61
CA ALA A 21 10.26 1.56 2.79
C ALA A 21 11.14 0.34 2.51
N VAL A 22 10.87 -0.41 1.43
CA VAL A 22 11.71 -1.56 1.03
C VAL A 22 13.12 -1.12 0.68
N ALA A 23 13.28 -0.01 -0.05
CA ALA A 23 14.60 0.56 -0.36
C ALA A 23 15.42 0.90 0.90
N SER A 24 14.75 1.17 2.02
CA SER A 24 15.39 1.43 3.31
C SER A 24 15.81 0.16 4.07
N GLY A 25 15.46 -1.03 3.55
CA GLY A 25 15.87 -2.33 4.10
C GLY A 25 14.95 -2.90 5.18
N VAL A 26 13.65 -2.60 5.15
CA VAL A 26 12.69 -3.17 6.12
C VAL A 26 12.54 -4.68 5.99
N ASP A 27 12.23 -5.37 7.09
CA ASP A 27 11.98 -6.82 7.09
C ASP A 27 10.57 -7.20 6.60
N GLY A 28 9.63 -6.26 6.65
CA GLY A 28 8.24 -6.52 6.27
C GLY A 28 7.44 -5.26 6.02
N LEU A 29 6.29 -5.46 5.39
CA LEU A 29 5.29 -4.44 5.11
C LEU A 29 3.91 -4.96 5.53
N PHE A 30 3.03 -4.05 5.91
CA PHE A 30 1.63 -4.32 6.17
C PHE A 30 0.77 -3.52 5.18
N PHE A 31 -0.20 -4.18 4.57
CA PHE A 31 -1.14 -3.57 3.63
C PHE A 31 -2.57 -4.01 3.95
N GLU A 32 -3.49 -3.09 3.78
CA GLU A 32 -4.91 -3.39 3.65
C GLU A 32 -5.31 -3.26 2.18
N VAL A 33 -6.05 -4.25 1.69
CA VAL A 33 -6.48 -4.34 0.29
C VAL A 33 -7.96 -4.70 0.25
N HIS A 34 -8.66 -4.21 -0.77
CA HIS A 34 -10.08 -4.50 -0.98
C HIS A 34 -10.36 -4.62 -2.47
N ASP A 35 -11.29 -5.48 -2.87
CA ASP A 35 -11.75 -5.60 -4.26
C ASP A 35 -12.51 -4.35 -4.73
N ASN A 36 -13.33 -3.80 -3.84
CA ASN A 36 -13.99 -2.50 -3.95
C ASN A 36 -13.76 -1.58 -2.72
N PRO A 37 -12.61 -0.88 -2.62
CA PRO A 37 -12.28 0.03 -1.52
C PRO A 37 -13.36 1.08 -1.19
N GLU A 38 -14.19 1.45 -2.16
CA GLU A 38 -15.29 2.40 -1.97
C GLU A 38 -16.41 1.85 -1.07
N GLU A 39 -16.56 0.52 -1.02
CA GLU A 39 -17.52 -0.19 -0.16
C GLU A 39 -16.91 -0.67 1.16
N ALA A 40 -15.62 -0.42 1.38
CA ALA A 40 -14.95 -0.82 2.62
C ALA A 40 -15.59 -0.12 3.84
N LEU A 41 -15.91 -0.91 4.88
CA LEU A 41 -16.54 -0.42 6.10
C LEU A 41 -15.64 0.49 6.94
N SER A 42 -14.31 0.38 6.75
CA SER A 42 -13.28 1.25 7.33
C SER A 42 -12.15 1.43 6.33
N ASP A 43 -11.42 2.55 6.44
CA ASP A 43 -10.14 2.83 5.78
C ASP A 43 -10.06 2.66 4.25
N GLY A 44 -11.19 2.53 3.56
CA GLY A 44 -11.28 2.44 2.10
C GLY A 44 -10.44 3.47 1.31
N PRO A 45 -10.35 4.75 1.71
CA PRO A 45 -9.50 5.73 1.04
C PRO A 45 -7.98 5.40 1.07
N ASN A 46 -7.52 4.55 1.99
CA ASN A 46 -6.13 4.11 2.13
C ASN A 46 -5.87 2.73 1.51
N MET A 47 -6.91 1.91 1.31
CA MET A 47 -6.78 0.57 0.74
C MET A 47 -6.44 0.62 -0.74
N LEU A 48 -5.53 -0.27 -1.17
CA LEU A 48 -5.29 -0.55 -2.58
C LEU A 48 -6.40 -1.45 -3.14
N TYR A 49 -6.65 -1.32 -4.44
CA TYR A 49 -7.46 -2.30 -5.15
C TYR A 49 -6.71 -3.64 -5.21
N LEU A 50 -7.43 -4.72 -4.92
CA LEU A 50 -6.88 -6.07 -4.86
C LEU A 50 -6.21 -6.50 -6.19
N ASP A 51 -6.79 -6.11 -7.33
CA ASP A 51 -6.29 -6.43 -8.66
C ASP A 51 -4.98 -5.70 -9.02
N GLN A 52 -4.68 -4.58 -8.36
CA GLN A 52 -3.44 -3.82 -8.53
C GLN A 52 -2.32 -4.32 -7.61
N PHE A 53 -2.67 -5.07 -6.56
CA PHE A 53 -1.73 -5.41 -5.49
C PHE A 53 -0.58 -6.31 -5.97
N GLU A 54 -0.85 -7.24 -6.90
CA GLU A 54 0.20 -8.11 -7.45
C GLU A 54 1.32 -7.31 -8.15
N ALA A 55 0.96 -6.30 -8.94
CA ALA A 55 1.94 -5.46 -9.62
C ALA A 55 2.82 -4.71 -8.61
N VAL A 56 2.21 -4.16 -7.56
CA VAL A 56 2.94 -3.51 -6.46
C VAL A 56 3.90 -4.49 -5.79
N LEU A 57 3.43 -5.69 -5.42
CA LEU A 57 4.29 -6.70 -4.79
C LEU A 57 5.47 -7.12 -5.66
N ARG A 58 5.28 -7.26 -6.97
CA ARG A 58 6.36 -7.61 -7.91
C ARG A 58 7.48 -6.56 -7.88
N ASP A 59 7.13 -5.29 -7.86
CA ASP A 59 8.11 -4.20 -7.75
C ASP A 59 8.84 -4.23 -6.40
N LEU A 60 8.09 -4.43 -5.31
CA LEU A 60 8.66 -4.47 -3.96
C LEU A 60 9.64 -5.63 -3.78
N VAL A 61 9.29 -6.83 -4.26
CA VAL A 61 10.19 -7.99 -4.22
C VAL A 61 11.44 -7.76 -5.07
N ALA A 62 11.33 -7.09 -6.21
CA ALA A 62 12.48 -6.75 -7.04
C ALA A 62 13.45 -5.80 -6.32
N ILE A 63 12.91 -4.78 -5.63
CA ILE A 63 13.72 -3.84 -4.83
C ILE A 63 14.35 -4.56 -3.63
N ASP A 64 13.59 -5.37 -2.89
CA ASP A 64 14.08 -6.10 -1.71
C ASP A 64 15.29 -6.97 -2.03
N LYS A 65 15.24 -7.71 -3.15
CA LYS A 65 16.37 -8.52 -3.64
C LYS A 65 17.61 -7.67 -3.92
N ILE A 66 17.45 -6.49 -4.52
CA ILE A 66 18.59 -5.60 -4.79
C ILE A 66 19.19 -5.07 -3.50
N VAL A 67 18.36 -4.74 -2.51
CA VAL A 67 18.78 -4.16 -1.23
C VAL A 67 19.44 -5.20 -0.33
N LYS A 68 18.96 -6.45 -0.33
CA LYS A 68 19.38 -7.50 0.60
C LYS A 68 20.35 -8.54 0.03
N GLY A 69 20.41 -8.72 -1.29
CA GLY A 69 21.30 -9.68 -1.97
C GLY A 69 20.69 -11.06 -2.12
#